data_AF-A0A8J2LLC1-F1
#
_entry.id   AF-A0A8J2LLC1-F1
#
_cell.length_a   1.000
_cell.length_b   1.000
_cell.length_c   1.000
_cell.angle_alpha   90.00
_cell.angle_beta   90.00
_cell.angle_gamma   90.00
#
_symmetry.space_group_name_H-M   'P 1'
#
loop_
_entity.id
_entity.type
_entity.pdbx_description
1 polymer ?
#
loop_
_entity_poly.entity_id
_entity_poly.type
_entity_poly.pdbx_seq_one_letter_code
_entity_poly.pdbx_strand_id
1 'polypeptide(L)'
;MAIPIKYKILASILSIILAQCNSKSIPSNCQDLEVRIVNENPSKSLKGQKFYYESDNSGYSSGLTGGQFSILMTGPQPIQWGYEGPGQELTLVESSKTERGCYVIELVRPAGAMLKATDTGRYVAKYVSNPEVTRSVYLYVPNKYPPFLLNTETLQTASWTEGKALVLPCLLNDPTMKVAFSKRSGLNEWKEVQNVGTYSPQTGFTIRKPFGSFNSLYGSYKCFTKLHNRNDTVFITVGPEEISY
;
A
#
# COMPACT_ATOMS: atom_id res chain seq x y z
N MET A 1 -24.20 -28.10 40.19
CA MET A 1 -23.96 -28.31 38.74
C MET A 1 -22.96 -27.25 38.30
N ALA A 2 -21.68 -27.61 38.16
CA ALA A 2 -20.57 -26.66 37.99
C ALA A 2 -20.34 -26.38 36.49
N ILE A 3 -20.46 -25.12 36.09
CA ILE A 3 -20.15 -24.68 34.72
C ILE A 3 -18.61 -24.72 34.56
N PRO A 4 -18.07 -25.42 33.54
CA PRO A 4 -16.63 -25.58 33.39
C PRO A 4 -15.92 -24.25 33.13
N ILE A 5 -14.85 -24.00 33.91
CA ILE A 5 -14.06 -22.76 33.97
C ILE A 5 -13.56 -22.28 32.58
N LYS A 6 -13.41 -23.18 31.61
CA LYS A 6 -13.05 -22.84 30.21
C LYS A 6 -14.06 -21.92 29.52
N TYR A 7 -15.36 -22.01 29.83
CA TYR A 7 -16.38 -21.17 29.19
C TYR A 7 -16.45 -19.74 29.75
N LYS A 8 -16.06 -19.53 31.03
CA LYS A 8 -16.00 -18.18 31.63
C LYS A 8 -14.86 -17.34 31.06
N ILE A 9 -13.75 -17.96 30.67
CA ILE A 9 -12.59 -17.27 30.09
C ILE A 9 -12.92 -16.84 28.65
N LEU A 10 -13.55 -17.71 27.84
CA LEU A 10 -13.99 -17.38 26.49
C LEU A 10 -15.05 -16.28 26.48
N ALA A 11 -16.03 -16.32 27.39
CA ALA A 11 -17.02 -15.27 27.52
C ALA A 11 -16.40 -13.94 27.98
N SER A 12 -15.41 -13.94 28.88
CA SER A 12 -14.73 -12.70 29.30
C SER A 12 -13.87 -12.09 28.19
N ILE A 13 -13.19 -12.92 27.38
CA ILE A 13 -12.42 -12.42 26.22
C ILE A 13 -13.37 -11.84 25.17
N LEU A 14 -14.52 -12.49 24.91
CA LEU A 14 -15.54 -11.97 23.99
C LEU A 14 -16.17 -10.67 24.51
N SER A 15 -16.42 -10.56 25.82
CA SER A 15 -16.95 -9.34 26.45
C SER A 15 -15.93 -8.20 26.50
N ILE A 16 -14.63 -8.48 26.61
CA ILE A 16 -13.57 -7.46 26.56
C ILE A 16 -13.40 -6.95 25.12
N ILE A 17 -13.52 -7.82 24.12
CA ILE A 17 -13.54 -7.43 22.71
C ILE A 17 -14.78 -6.57 22.40
N LEU A 18 -15.97 -6.99 22.88
CA LEU A 18 -17.22 -6.22 22.71
C LEU A 18 -17.22 -4.89 23.49
N ALA A 19 -16.61 -4.83 24.67
CA ALA A 19 -16.56 -3.60 25.48
C ALA A 19 -15.55 -2.55 24.94
N GLN A 20 -14.55 -2.97 24.17
CA GLN A 20 -13.62 -2.04 23.50
C GLN A 20 -14.19 -1.42 22.21
N CYS A 21 -15.31 -1.93 21.68
CA CYS A 21 -16.01 -1.29 20.56
C CYS A 21 -16.77 -0.01 20.96
N ASN A 22 -16.91 0.30 22.26
CA ASN A 22 -17.75 1.40 22.74
C ASN A 22 -17.12 2.81 22.70
N SER A 23 -15.95 2.98 22.09
CA SER A 23 -15.34 4.32 21.92
C SER A 23 -14.84 4.65 20.52
N LYS A 24 -14.96 3.72 19.56
CA LYS A 24 -14.69 4.04 18.16
C LYS A 24 -15.79 4.97 17.68
N SER A 25 -15.43 6.19 17.30
CA SER A 25 -16.36 7.14 16.71
C SER A 25 -16.77 6.66 15.32
N ILE A 26 -17.69 5.69 15.30
CA ILE A 26 -18.42 5.30 14.10
C ILE A 26 -19.10 6.58 13.61
N PRO A 27 -18.88 6.96 12.34
CA PRO A 27 -19.38 8.23 11.84
C PRO A 27 -20.91 8.20 11.96
N SER A 28 -21.48 9.28 12.49
CA SER A 28 -22.93 9.35 12.73
C SER A 28 -23.75 9.37 11.44
N ASN A 29 -23.10 9.51 10.30
CA ASN A 29 -23.71 9.60 8.98
C ASN A 29 -22.84 8.84 7.96
N CYS A 30 -23.34 7.74 7.41
CA CYS A 30 -22.66 6.90 6.42
C CYS A 30 -23.32 7.05 5.04
N GLN A 31 -23.41 8.30 4.57
CA GLN A 31 -24.04 8.64 3.29
C GLN A 31 -23.30 8.07 2.08
N ASP A 32 -21.98 7.98 2.16
CA ASP A 32 -21.11 7.56 1.05
C ASP A 32 -20.15 6.45 1.50
N LEU A 33 -19.52 5.81 0.50
CA LEU A 33 -18.42 4.89 0.73
C LEU A 33 -17.23 5.73 1.18
N GLU A 34 -16.66 5.37 2.33
CA GLU A 34 -15.50 6.04 2.89
C GLU A 34 -14.46 4.99 3.26
N VAL A 35 -13.18 5.30 3.01
CA VAL A 35 -12.03 4.54 3.50
C VAL A 35 -11.11 5.52 4.22
N ARG A 36 -10.81 5.25 5.49
CA ARG A 36 -9.95 6.11 6.30
C ARG A 36 -9.00 5.31 7.16
N ILE A 37 -7.87 5.94 7.48
CA ILE A 37 -6.95 5.42 8.48
C ILE A 37 -7.35 5.98 9.84
N VAL A 38 -7.51 5.09 10.81
CA VAL A 38 -7.74 5.43 12.21
C VAL A 38 -6.49 5.06 12.98
N ASN A 39 -5.97 6.04 13.74
CA ASN A 39 -4.79 5.87 14.56
C ASN A 39 -5.11 6.38 15.96
N GLU A 40 -5.50 5.47 16.85
CA GLU A 40 -5.94 5.82 18.19
C GLU A 40 -4.74 6.00 19.13
N ASN A 41 -4.73 7.12 19.85
CA ASN A 41 -3.76 7.46 20.90
C ASN A 41 -2.27 7.33 20.52
N PRO A 42 -1.71 8.30 19.78
CA PRO A 42 -0.27 8.55 19.81
C PRO A 42 0.08 9.17 21.17
N SER A 43 0.01 8.37 22.23
CA SER A 43 0.50 8.79 23.55
C SER A 43 1.95 9.25 23.36
N LYS A 44 2.27 10.50 23.74
CA LYS A 44 3.51 11.26 23.48
C LYS A 44 4.84 10.57 23.89
N SER A 45 4.78 9.33 24.37
CA SER A 45 5.84 8.54 24.99
C SER A 45 6.20 7.27 24.21
N LEU A 46 5.46 6.85 23.18
CA LEU A 46 5.78 5.64 22.43
C LEU A 46 6.56 5.99 21.16
N LYS A 47 7.76 5.39 21.02
CA LYS A 47 8.54 5.38 19.78
C LYS A 47 7.75 4.67 18.69
N GLY A 48 6.82 5.37 18.05
CA GLY A 48 6.01 4.84 16.94
C GLY A 48 6.81 4.78 15.64
N GLN A 49 6.52 3.79 14.80
CA GLN A 49 7.02 3.75 13.43
C GLN A 49 6.26 4.77 12.60
N LYS A 50 6.95 5.53 11.75
CA LYS A 50 6.30 6.45 10.82
C LYS A 50 5.71 5.66 9.66
N PHE A 51 4.50 6.02 9.25
CA PHE A 51 3.86 5.54 8.03
C PHE A 51 3.29 6.72 7.24
N TYR A 52 3.02 6.51 5.95
CA TYR A 52 2.37 7.49 5.10
C TYR A 52 1.15 6.88 4.43
N TYR A 53 0.20 7.71 4.02
CA TYR A 53 -0.94 7.25 3.25
C TYR A 53 -1.44 8.30 2.29
N GLU A 54 -2.10 7.83 1.24
CA GLU A 54 -2.71 8.64 0.20
C GLU A 54 -4.15 8.14 -0.01
N SER A 55 -5.14 8.98 0.29
CA SER A 55 -6.54 8.72 -0.06
C SER A 55 -6.88 9.36 -1.40
N ASP A 56 -7.94 8.87 -2.06
CA ASP A 56 -8.37 9.35 -3.37
C ASP A 56 -8.43 10.89 -3.44
N ASN A 57 -7.67 11.49 -4.36
CA ASN A 57 -7.58 12.94 -4.61
C ASN A 57 -7.02 13.82 -3.47
N SER A 58 -6.32 13.23 -2.51
CA SER A 58 -5.63 13.94 -1.43
C SER A 58 -4.13 13.68 -1.49
N GLY A 59 -3.30 14.69 -1.23
CA GLY A 59 -1.85 14.49 -1.12
C GLY A 59 -1.47 13.57 0.04
N TYR A 60 -0.18 13.27 0.17
CA TYR A 60 0.32 12.39 1.22
C TYR A 60 0.07 12.95 2.62
N SER A 61 -0.48 12.10 3.49
CA SER A 61 -0.55 12.30 4.93
C SER A 61 0.41 11.35 5.63
N SER A 62 0.79 11.66 6.88
CA SER A 62 1.69 10.81 7.67
C SER A 62 1.14 10.56 9.06
N GLY A 63 1.41 9.37 9.61
CA GLY A 63 1.07 9.01 10.97
C GLY A 63 2.21 8.29 11.68
N LEU A 64 2.00 8.00 12.97
CA LEU A 64 2.91 7.22 13.82
C LEU A 64 2.16 6.03 14.40
N THR A 65 2.69 4.81 14.28
CA THR A 65 2.08 3.58 14.83
C THR A 65 2.20 3.48 16.37
N GLY A 66 2.20 4.60 17.07
CA GLY A 66 2.34 4.66 18.53
C GLY A 66 1.14 4.07 19.29
N GLY A 67 0.09 3.64 18.60
CA GLY A 67 -1.10 3.02 19.14
C GLY A 67 -1.69 1.97 18.18
N GLN A 68 -2.99 1.71 18.30
CA GLN A 68 -3.69 0.77 17.41
C GLN A 68 -3.90 1.42 16.04
N PHE A 69 -3.34 0.80 15.01
CA PHE A 69 -3.55 1.16 13.62
C PHE A 69 -4.71 0.35 13.04
N SER A 70 -5.67 1.03 12.42
CA SER A 70 -6.71 0.38 11.63
C SER A 70 -7.05 1.14 10.36
N ILE A 71 -7.50 0.39 9.35
CA ILE A 71 -8.17 0.93 8.17
C ILE A 71 -9.65 0.64 8.36
N LEU A 72 -10.45 1.71 8.40
CA LEU A 72 -11.88 1.66 8.55
C LEU A 72 -12.55 1.97 7.22
N MET A 73 -13.46 1.09 6.81
CA MET A 73 -14.29 1.27 5.62
C MET A 73 -15.75 1.35 6.05
N THR A 74 -16.48 2.37 5.61
CA THR A 74 -17.87 2.58 6.02
C THR A 74 -18.75 2.96 4.85
N GLY A 75 -20.04 2.64 4.92
CA GLY A 75 -21.02 3.01 3.90
C GLY A 75 -22.44 2.53 4.22
N PRO A 76 -23.46 2.95 3.44
CA PRO A 76 -24.86 2.59 3.64
C PRO A 76 -25.23 1.23 3.03
N GLN A 77 -24.35 0.62 2.23
CA GLN A 77 -24.58 -0.65 1.54
C GLN A 77 -23.50 -1.67 1.92
N PRO A 78 -23.76 -2.99 1.77
CA PRO A 78 -22.76 -4.02 2.00
C PRO A 78 -21.46 -3.74 1.22
N ILE A 79 -20.34 -3.81 1.94
CA ILE A 79 -19.01 -3.50 1.42
C ILE A 79 -18.27 -4.81 1.18
N GLN A 80 -17.58 -4.90 0.06
CA GLN A 80 -16.49 -5.84 -0.17
C GLN A 80 -15.18 -5.06 -0.17
N TRP A 81 -14.12 -5.66 0.35
CA TRP A 81 -12.80 -5.07 0.33
C TRP A 81 -11.81 -5.96 -0.43
N GLY A 82 -10.67 -5.37 -0.81
CA GLY A 82 -9.55 -6.06 -1.41
C GLY A 82 -8.23 -5.35 -1.12
N TYR A 83 -7.12 -6.05 -1.38
CA TYR A 83 -5.76 -5.55 -1.24
C TYR A 83 -5.01 -5.73 -2.57
N GLU A 84 -4.38 -4.65 -3.02
CA GLU A 84 -3.51 -4.63 -4.19
C GLU A 84 -2.12 -4.16 -3.76
N GLY A 85 -1.19 -5.09 -3.60
CA GLY A 85 0.17 -4.75 -3.22
C GLY A 85 1.12 -5.93 -3.31
N PRO A 86 2.42 -5.66 -3.20
CA PRO A 86 3.47 -6.66 -3.35
C PRO A 86 3.65 -7.56 -2.12
N GLY A 87 2.94 -7.30 -1.02
CA GLY A 87 3.11 -8.01 0.24
C GLY A 87 1.84 -8.68 0.76
N GLN A 88 1.58 -8.52 2.06
CA GLN A 88 0.52 -9.21 2.78
C GLN A 88 -0.55 -8.20 3.23
N GLU A 89 -1.81 -8.56 3.02
CA GLU A 89 -2.95 -7.77 3.51
C GLU A 89 -3.04 -7.75 5.04
N LEU A 90 -3.76 -6.76 5.56
CA LEU A 90 -4.08 -6.67 6.98
C LEU A 90 -5.15 -7.69 7.36
N THR A 91 -5.23 -8.01 8.65
CA THR A 91 -6.22 -8.95 9.15
C THR A 91 -7.58 -8.26 9.28
N LEU A 92 -8.60 -8.85 8.65
CA LEU A 92 -9.99 -8.47 8.90
C LEU A 92 -10.36 -8.85 10.33
N VAL A 93 -10.81 -7.88 11.12
CA VAL A 93 -11.27 -8.13 12.51
C VAL A 93 -12.77 -8.06 12.63
N GLU A 94 -13.42 -7.12 11.93
CA GLU A 94 -14.86 -6.97 12.01
C GLU A 94 -15.46 -6.62 10.65
N SER A 95 -16.59 -7.24 10.37
CA SER A 95 -17.54 -6.81 9.35
C SER A 95 -18.91 -6.84 10.01
N SER A 96 -19.51 -5.67 10.19
CA SER A 96 -20.78 -5.56 10.91
C SER A 96 -21.69 -4.50 10.31
N LYS A 97 -22.98 -4.64 10.61
CA LYS A 97 -23.98 -3.60 10.36
C LYS A 97 -24.29 -2.94 11.69
N THR A 98 -24.04 -1.64 11.76
CA THR A 98 -24.32 -0.82 12.94
C THR A 98 -25.83 -0.70 13.17
N GLU A 99 -26.24 -0.35 14.38
CA GLU A 99 -27.66 -0.08 14.72
C GLU A 99 -28.27 1.01 13.84
N ARG A 100 -27.45 1.93 13.32
CA ARG A 100 -27.85 3.02 12.42
C ARG A 100 -27.90 2.61 10.93
N GLY A 101 -27.68 1.32 10.64
CA GLY A 101 -27.79 0.77 9.30
C GLY A 101 -26.51 0.85 8.45
N CYS A 102 -25.43 1.46 8.95
CA CYS A 102 -24.14 1.52 8.26
C CYS A 102 -23.45 0.16 8.26
N TYR A 103 -22.85 -0.21 7.13
CA TYR A 103 -21.90 -1.31 7.03
C TYR A 103 -20.50 -0.81 7.36
N VAL A 104 -19.79 -1.54 8.20
CA VAL A 104 -18.46 -1.20 8.68
C VAL A 104 -17.54 -2.40 8.50
N ILE A 105 -16.37 -2.16 7.93
CA ILE A 105 -15.26 -3.11 7.86
C ILE A 105 -14.06 -2.48 8.55
N GLU A 106 -13.46 -3.22 9.48
CA GLU A 106 -12.22 -2.81 10.13
C GLU A 106 -11.10 -3.81 9.89
N LEU A 107 -10.03 -3.33 9.25
CA LEU A 107 -8.79 -4.04 9.04
C LEU A 107 -7.76 -3.55 10.04
N VAL A 108 -7.14 -4.47 10.79
CA VAL A 108 -6.16 -4.11 11.82
C VAL A 108 -4.92 -5.00 11.73
N ARG A 109 -3.84 -4.53 12.34
CA ARG A 109 -2.75 -5.41 12.77
C ARG A 109 -3.12 -5.96 14.16
N PRO A 110 -2.88 -7.24 14.48
CA PRO A 110 -3.07 -7.74 15.84
C PRO A 110 -2.37 -6.87 16.89
N ALA A 111 -2.99 -6.71 18.06
CA ALA A 111 -2.46 -5.84 19.12
C ALA A 111 -1.01 -6.19 19.47
N GLY A 112 -0.13 -5.18 19.51
CA GLY A 112 1.30 -5.34 19.78
C GLY A 112 2.16 -5.64 18.54
N ALA A 113 1.57 -5.89 17.36
CA ALA A 113 2.32 -6.05 16.12
C ALA A 113 2.53 -4.68 15.44
N MET A 114 3.77 -4.43 14.99
CA MET A 114 4.10 -3.25 14.19
C MET A 114 3.68 -3.44 12.72
N LEU A 115 3.49 -2.33 12.00
CA LEU A 115 3.39 -2.37 10.55
C LEU A 115 4.72 -2.85 9.95
N LYS A 116 4.64 -3.60 8.85
CA LYS A 116 5.78 -4.13 8.11
C LYS A 116 5.76 -3.54 6.71
N ALA A 117 6.93 -3.48 6.07
CA ALA A 117 7.04 -3.03 4.68
C ALA A 117 6.06 -3.77 3.75
N THR A 118 5.82 -5.05 4.04
CA THR A 118 4.88 -5.91 3.32
C THR A 118 3.43 -5.49 3.42
N ASP A 119 3.05 -4.62 4.35
CA ASP A 119 1.68 -4.08 4.43
C ASP A 119 1.50 -2.86 3.51
N THR A 120 2.58 -2.43 2.83
CA THR A 120 2.48 -1.38 1.81
C THR A 120 1.62 -1.87 0.66
N GLY A 121 0.65 -1.05 0.23
CA GLY A 121 -0.26 -1.39 -0.85
C GLY A 121 -1.55 -0.59 -0.80
N ARG A 122 -2.41 -0.84 -1.78
CA ARG A 122 -3.72 -0.21 -1.90
C ARG A 122 -4.77 -1.08 -1.24
N TYR A 123 -5.51 -0.50 -0.31
CA TYR A 123 -6.69 -1.10 0.32
C TYR A 123 -7.92 -0.50 -0.35
N VAL A 124 -8.69 -1.36 -0.99
CA VAL A 124 -9.83 -0.96 -1.83
C VAL A 124 -11.12 -1.41 -1.17
N ALA A 125 -12.09 -0.52 -1.10
CA ALA A 125 -13.47 -0.80 -0.74
C ALA A 125 -14.36 -0.61 -1.96
N LYS A 126 -15.37 -1.47 -2.10
CA LYS A 126 -16.39 -1.37 -3.14
C LYS A 126 -17.74 -1.87 -2.61
N TYR A 127 -18.85 -1.37 -3.15
CA TYR A 127 -20.15 -1.95 -2.79
C TYR A 127 -20.36 -3.28 -3.51
N VAL A 128 -20.97 -4.23 -2.80
CA VAL A 128 -21.35 -5.53 -3.39
C VAL A 128 -22.39 -5.36 -4.50
N SER A 129 -23.36 -4.47 -4.28
CA SER A 129 -24.44 -4.16 -5.21
C SER A 129 -24.03 -3.22 -6.35
N ASN A 130 -22.96 -2.45 -6.18
CA ASN A 130 -22.46 -1.53 -7.19
C ASN A 130 -20.92 -1.45 -7.15
N PRO A 131 -20.23 -2.43 -7.76
CA PRO A 131 -18.77 -2.52 -7.71
C PRO A 131 -18.02 -1.35 -8.35
N GLU A 132 -18.67 -0.55 -9.20
CA GLU A 132 -18.08 0.63 -9.83
C GLU A 132 -17.83 1.77 -8.83
N VAL A 133 -18.62 1.82 -7.75
CA VAL A 133 -18.40 2.77 -6.66
C VAL A 133 -17.29 2.21 -5.78
N THR A 134 -16.08 2.73 -6.02
CA THR A 134 -14.87 2.31 -5.33
C THR A 134 -14.26 3.47 -4.54
N ARG A 135 -13.63 3.13 -3.43
CA ARG A 135 -12.77 4.03 -2.67
C ARG A 135 -11.51 3.31 -2.26
N SER A 136 -10.41 4.03 -2.16
CA SER A 136 -9.16 3.41 -1.76
C SER A 136 -8.29 4.29 -0.88
N VAL A 137 -7.43 3.62 -0.13
CA VAL A 137 -6.27 4.26 0.51
C VAL A 137 -5.03 3.47 0.16
N TYR A 138 -3.99 4.16 -0.28
CA TYR A 138 -2.67 3.59 -0.43
C TYR A 138 -1.88 3.79 0.86
N LEU A 139 -1.45 2.70 1.49
CA LEU A 139 -0.61 2.72 2.68
C LEU A 139 0.85 2.54 2.29
N TYR A 140 1.73 3.39 2.81
CA TYR A 140 3.17 3.24 2.74
C TYR A 140 3.71 2.94 4.14
N VAL A 141 4.41 1.81 4.27
CA VAL A 141 5.09 1.44 5.50
C VAL A 141 6.61 1.44 5.26
N PRO A 142 7.29 2.57 5.54
CA PRO A 142 8.73 2.68 5.40
C PRO A 142 9.46 1.59 6.17
N ASN A 143 10.43 0.98 5.50
CA ASN A 143 11.43 0.14 6.12
C ASN A 143 12.81 0.57 5.61
N LYS A 144 13.80 0.52 6.50
CA LYS A 144 15.17 0.90 6.17
C LYS A 144 15.79 -0.04 5.15
N TYR A 145 15.40 -1.30 5.09
CA TYR A 145 15.95 -2.21 4.08
C TYR A 145 15.08 -3.45 3.88
N PRO A 146 14.76 -3.85 2.64
CA PRO A 146 15.01 -3.11 1.39
C PRO A 146 14.05 -1.90 1.23
N PRO A 147 14.46 -0.82 0.53
CA PRO A 147 13.61 0.33 0.24
C PRO A 147 12.64 0.07 -0.93
N PHE A 148 13.05 -0.79 -1.88
CA PHE A 148 12.19 -1.24 -2.96
C PHE A 148 11.26 -2.36 -2.49
N LEU A 149 10.01 -2.33 -2.93
CA LEU A 149 9.02 -3.35 -2.60
C LEU A 149 9.17 -4.62 -3.44
N LEU A 150 9.70 -4.49 -4.66
CA LEU A 150 10.02 -5.65 -5.49
C LEU A 150 11.35 -6.25 -5.07
N ASN A 151 11.42 -7.57 -5.08
CA ASN A 151 12.64 -8.29 -4.75
C ASN A 151 13.75 -7.94 -5.75
N THR A 152 14.89 -7.49 -5.24
CA THR A 152 16.10 -7.17 -6.02
C THR A 152 16.77 -8.40 -6.61
N GLU A 153 16.48 -9.59 -6.08
CA GLU A 153 17.04 -10.88 -6.53
C GLU A 153 16.31 -11.46 -7.74
N THR A 154 15.09 -11.00 -8.03
CA THR A 154 14.34 -11.44 -9.21
C THR A 154 14.49 -10.42 -10.33
N LEU A 155 14.80 -10.93 -11.53
CA LEU A 155 14.88 -10.12 -12.74
C LEU A 155 13.47 -9.59 -13.05
N GLN A 156 13.27 -8.29 -12.90
CA GLN A 156 12.00 -7.67 -13.23
C GLN A 156 11.87 -7.54 -14.74
N THR A 157 10.70 -7.84 -15.28
CA THR A 157 10.40 -7.64 -16.69
C THR A 157 9.34 -6.56 -16.84
N ALA A 158 9.46 -5.79 -17.91
CA ALA A 158 8.44 -4.85 -18.32
C ALA A 158 8.25 -4.98 -19.83
N SER A 159 7.01 -4.78 -20.27
CA SER A 159 6.66 -4.84 -21.69
C SER A 159 6.48 -3.42 -22.21
N TRP A 160 6.93 -3.20 -23.44
CA TRP A 160 6.68 -1.96 -24.15
C TRP A 160 6.18 -2.22 -25.55
N THR A 161 5.20 -1.41 -25.96
CA THR A 161 4.62 -1.38 -27.29
C THR A 161 4.63 0.05 -27.78
N GLU A 162 4.93 0.24 -29.05
CA GLU A 162 4.98 1.57 -29.67
C GLU A 162 3.65 2.32 -29.48
N GLY A 163 3.72 3.63 -29.22
CA GLY A 163 2.57 4.47 -28.92
C GLY A 163 2.04 4.37 -27.49
N LYS A 164 2.41 3.34 -26.71
CA LYS A 164 2.11 3.24 -25.28
C LYS A 164 3.25 3.80 -24.42
N ALA A 165 2.90 4.26 -23.22
CA ALA A 165 3.88 4.62 -22.22
C ALA A 165 4.51 3.35 -21.63
N LEU A 166 5.85 3.32 -21.51
CA LEU A 166 6.56 2.31 -20.74
C LEU A 166 6.43 2.62 -19.24
N VAL A 167 6.13 1.59 -18.45
CA VAL A 167 6.15 1.67 -16.98
C VAL A 167 7.28 0.79 -16.45
N LEU A 168 8.20 1.39 -15.71
CA LEU A 168 9.28 0.69 -15.00
C LEU A 168 8.85 0.52 -13.52
N PRO A 169 8.53 -0.70 -13.04
CA PRO A 169 7.87 -0.91 -11.76
C PRO A 169 8.84 -0.82 -10.56
N CYS A 170 9.53 0.30 -10.39
CA CYS A 170 10.45 0.55 -9.28
C CYS A 170 9.73 1.14 -8.06
N LEU A 171 8.92 0.31 -7.42
CA LEU A 171 8.05 0.71 -6.31
C LEU A 171 8.84 0.87 -5.00
N LEU A 172 8.63 1.98 -4.29
CA LEU A 172 9.28 2.27 -3.01
C LEU A 172 8.30 2.15 -1.84
N ASN A 173 8.80 1.74 -0.68
CA ASN A 173 8.02 1.65 0.55
C ASN A 173 7.89 2.99 1.31
N ASP A 174 8.63 4.02 0.89
CA ASP A 174 8.60 5.37 1.44
C ASP A 174 8.42 6.39 0.29
N PRO A 175 7.28 7.12 0.24
CA PRO A 175 6.97 8.04 -0.85
C PRO A 175 7.82 9.31 -0.83
N THR A 176 8.58 9.55 0.26
CA THR A 176 9.47 10.72 0.39
C THR A 176 10.87 10.47 -0.16
N MET A 177 11.19 9.22 -0.50
CA MET A 177 12.48 8.84 -1.05
C MET A 177 12.63 9.30 -2.50
N LYS A 178 13.85 9.73 -2.84
CA LYS A 178 14.22 10.07 -4.22
C LYS A 178 14.71 8.83 -4.95
N VAL A 179 14.22 8.63 -6.15
CA VAL A 179 14.69 7.56 -7.05
C VAL A 179 15.12 8.17 -8.37
N ALA A 180 16.11 7.54 -8.97
CA ALA A 180 16.54 7.81 -10.32
C ALA A 180 16.57 6.48 -11.10
N PHE A 181 16.59 6.57 -12.42
CA PHE A 181 16.80 5.41 -13.26
C PHE A 181 17.84 5.69 -14.33
N SER A 182 18.44 4.61 -14.81
CA SER A 182 19.40 4.65 -15.90
C SER A 182 19.12 3.52 -16.87
N LYS A 183 19.46 3.76 -18.14
CA LYS A 183 19.38 2.78 -19.21
C LYS A 183 20.78 2.32 -19.59
N ARG A 184 20.93 1.03 -19.86
CA ARG A 184 22.19 0.47 -20.36
C ARG A 184 22.47 0.96 -21.80
N SER A 185 23.67 1.46 -22.03
CA SER A 185 24.17 1.99 -23.31
C SER A 185 25.40 1.17 -23.72
N GLY A 186 25.22 0.06 -24.43
CA GLY A 186 26.33 -0.84 -24.75
C GLY A 186 26.67 -1.83 -23.61
N LEU A 187 27.87 -2.43 -23.65
CA LEU A 187 28.17 -3.58 -22.81
C LEU A 187 28.24 -3.25 -21.31
N ASN A 188 28.83 -2.15 -20.87
CA ASN A 188 29.02 -1.88 -19.43
C ASN A 188 28.71 -0.44 -18.99
N GLU A 189 28.13 0.37 -19.88
CA GLU A 189 27.84 1.78 -19.57
C GLU A 189 26.36 1.94 -19.18
N TRP A 190 26.12 2.65 -18.09
CA TRP A 190 24.78 3.06 -17.65
C TRP A 190 24.65 4.57 -17.78
N LYS A 191 23.65 5.03 -18.54
CA LYS A 191 23.36 6.45 -18.69
C LYS A 191 22.13 6.80 -17.89
N GLU A 192 22.29 7.68 -16.91
CA GLU A 192 21.17 8.24 -16.16
C GLU A 192 20.23 8.98 -17.10
N VAL A 193 18.94 8.77 -16.87
CA VAL A 193 17.89 9.35 -17.72
C VAL A 193 17.24 10.48 -16.94
N GLN A 194 17.41 11.70 -17.45
CA GLN A 194 16.87 12.89 -16.81
C GLN A 194 15.72 13.46 -17.65
N ASN A 195 14.66 13.91 -16.98
CA ASN A 195 13.56 14.68 -17.58
C ASN A 195 12.72 13.95 -18.65
N VAL A 196 12.66 12.61 -18.63
CA VAL A 196 11.90 11.86 -19.65
C VAL A 196 10.74 11.03 -19.09
N GLY A 197 10.49 11.15 -17.79
CA GLY A 197 9.42 10.41 -17.15
C GLY A 197 8.90 11.13 -15.92
N THR A 198 7.75 10.66 -15.48
CA THR A 198 7.21 11.01 -14.17
C THR A 198 7.37 9.80 -13.26
N TYR A 199 7.71 10.04 -11.99
CA TYR A 199 7.78 8.99 -10.99
C TYR A 199 6.58 9.07 -10.07
N SER A 200 5.96 7.93 -9.79
CA SER A 200 5.04 7.76 -8.68
C SER A 200 5.50 6.57 -7.84
N PRO A 201 5.54 6.68 -6.50
CA PRO A 201 5.88 5.56 -5.62
C PRO A 201 4.96 4.33 -5.80
N GLN A 202 3.73 4.53 -6.31
CA GLN A 202 2.74 3.46 -6.50
C GLN A 202 2.93 2.67 -7.81
N THR A 203 3.45 3.31 -8.86
CA THR A 203 3.52 2.72 -10.21
C THR A 203 4.94 2.63 -10.76
N GLY A 204 5.88 3.40 -10.22
CA GLY A 204 7.24 3.53 -10.72
C GLY A 204 7.40 4.67 -11.74
N PHE A 205 8.36 4.54 -12.66
CA PHE A 205 8.58 5.54 -13.72
C PHE A 205 7.67 5.29 -14.91
N THR A 206 6.97 6.32 -15.36
CA THR A 206 6.22 6.32 -16.62
C THR A 206 6.95 7.14 -17.67
N ILE A 207 7.34 6.49 -18.77
CA ILE A 207 8.12 7.05 -19.88
C ILE A 207 7.27 7.02 -21.15
N ARG A 208 7.02 8.18 -21.75
CA ARG A 208 6.09 8.29 -22.90
C ARG A 208 6.77 8.26 -24.27
N LYS A 209 8.06 8.56 -24.34
CA LYS A 209 8.80 8.65 -25.61
C LYS A 209 10.24 8.18 -25.43
N PRO A 210 10.90 7.67 -26.49
CA PRO A 210 12.34 7.49 -26.52
C PRO A 210 13.09 8.80 -26.27
N PHE A 211 14.35 8.73 -25.84
CA PHE A 211 15.07 9.89 -25.34
C PHE A 211 16.58 9.84 -25.55
N GLY A 212 17.21 11.02 -25.68
CA GLY A 212 18.64 11.14 -25.92
C GLY A 212 19.09 10.39 -27.17
N SER A 213 20.14 9.59 -27.06
CA SER A 213 20.64 8.71 -28.14
C SER A 213 19.90 7.37 -28.23
N PHE A 214 18.82 7.17 -27.48
CA PHE A 214 18.09 5.91 -27.47
C PHE A 214 16.91 5.96 -28.43
N ASN A 215 17.06 5.28 -29.57
CA ASN A 215 16.01 5.17 -30.59
C ASN A 215 14.90 4.17 -30.22
N SER A 216 15.06 3.42 -29.12
CA SER A 216 14.11 2.42 -28.65
C SER A 216 14.04 2.43 -27.12
N LEU A 217 12.90 2.04 -26.55
CA LEU A 217 12.76 1.81 -25.12
C LEU A 217 13.07 0.37 -24.69
N TYR A 218 13.39 -0.55 -25.62
CA TYR A 218 13.84 -1.90 -25.26
C TYR A 218 15.22 -1.91 -24.60
N GLY A 219 15.48 -2.94 -23.81
CA GLY A 219 16.77 -3.22 -23.19
C GLY A 219 16.75 -3.21 -21.66
N SER A 220 17.93 -3.12 -21.05
CA SER A 220 18.08 -3.18 -19.60
C SER A 220 18.06 -1.79 -18.96
N TYR A 221 17.31 -1.69 -17.87
CA TYR A 221 17.17 -0.53 -17.02
C TYR A 221 17.60 -0.90 -15.60
N LYS A 222 18.04 0.09 -14.84
CA LYS A 222 18.15 -0.02 -13.39
C LYS A 222 17.56 1.20 -12.74
N CYS A 223 16.78 0.98 -11.70
CA CYS A 223 16.28 2.02 -10.82
C CYS A 223 17.08 1.97 -9.53
N PHE A 224 17.48 3.13 -9.03
CA PHE A 224 18.34 3.20 -7.86
C PHE A 224 17.94 4.36 -6.95
N THR A 225 18.13 4.14 -5.66
CA THR A 225 17.91 5.15 -4.62
C THR A 225 19.08 5.17 -3.67
N LYS A 226 19.31 6.34 -3.05
CA LYS A 226 20.31 6.51 -2.00
C LYS A 226 19.62 6.45 -0.66
N LEU A 227 19.93 5.42 0.11
CA LEU A 227 19.51 5.35 1.50
C LEU A 227 20.75 5.41 2.39
N HIS A 228 20.90 6.56 3.06
CA HIS A 228 22.08 6.88 3.85
C HIS A 228 23.35 6.78 2.97
N ASN A 229 24.24 5.83 3.26
CA ASN A 229 25.51 5.62 2.55
C ASN A 229 25.48 4.40 1.62
N ARG A 230 24.30 3.86 1.31
CA ARG A 230 24.14 2.71 0.40
C ARG A 230 23.27 3.07 -0.79
N ASN A 231 23.67 2.55 -1.95
CA ASN A 231 22.85 2.55 -3.14
C ASN A 231 22.10 1.23 -3.18
N ASP A 232 20.78 1.31 -3.23
CA ASP A 232 19.94 0.15 -3.53
C ASP A 232 19.55 0.18 -5.00
N THR A 233 19.36 -0.98 -5.63
CA THR A 233 19.14 -1.06 -7.08
C THR A 233 18.25 -2.23 -7.45
N VAL A 234 17.27 -1.95 -8.31
CA VAL A 234 16.43 -2.94 -8.99
C VAL A 234 16.77 -2.92 -10.47
N PHE A 235 17.01 -4.09 -11.06
CA PHE A 235 17.24 -4.26 -12.50
C PHE A 235 15.96 -4.69 -13.21
N ILE A 236 15.67 -4.07 -14.34
CA ILE A 236 14.46 -4.29 -15.13
C ILE A 236 14.87 -4.55 -16.58
N THR A 237 14.34 -5.60 -17.20
CA THR A 237 14.50 -5.87 -18.63
C THR A 237 13.22 -5.51 -19.35
N VAL A 238 13.32 -4.64 -20.35
CA VAL A 238 12.20 -4.21 -21.18
C VAL A 238 12.23 -4.94 -22.51
N GLY A 239 11.18 -5.70 -22.79
CA GLY A 239 10.97 -6.43 -24.04
C GLY A 239 9.68 -6.05 -24.74
N PRO A 240 9.38 -6.65 -25.91
CA PRO A 240 8.08 -6.52 -26.56
C PRO A 240 6.98 -7.11 -25.67
N GLU A 241 5.77 -6.57 -25.78
CA GLU A 241 4.58 -7.17 -25.16
C GLU A 241 4.35 -8.55 -25.78
N GLU A 242 4.51 -9.61 -24.98
CA GLU A 242 4.19 -10.97 -25.43
C GLU A 242 2.69 -11.03 -25.75
N ILE A 243 2.38 -11.35 -27.02
CA ILE A 243 1.01 -11.56 -27.45
C ILE A 243 0.60 -12.95 -26.94
N SER A 244 -0.13 -12.98 -25.83
CA SER A 244 -0.83 -14.19 -25.38
C SER A 244 -1.95 -14.49 -26.39
N TYR A 245 -1.78 -15.55 -27.17
CA TYR A 245 -2.82 -16.08 -28.07
C TYR A 245 -3.87 -16.89 -27.32
#